data_AF-A0A9P1H454-F1
#
_entry.id   AF-A0A9P1H454-F1
#
_cell.length_a   1.000
_cell.length_b   1.000
_cell.length_c   1.000
_cell.angle_alpha   90.00
_cell.angle_beta   90.00
_cell.angle_gamma   90.00
#
_symmetry.space_group_name_H-M   'P 1'
#
loop_
_entity.id
_entity.type
_entity.pdbx_description
1 polymer ?
#
loop_
_entity_poly.entity_id
_entity_poly.type
_entity_poly.pdbx_seq_one_letter_code
_entity_poly.pdbx_strand_id
1 'polypeptide(L)'
;MLVGCNRLSDLVIGTVRTQSSDSLVTDSASSATAFACGNASGGRLGPIGVDDNGIPVASILEAAHLSGLRTGLVVTTRLSHATPACKTVDYVLNGYFIMIEASLLAYIKQYIDSHPDTHLLSAADHECGGLTLEDGYNPTALQGANHTFEYLGQLFGDYKGNKGAYLKDKLLPMYGLLDVSSDNIEALVKIAQDRGVGALGVAAGNLLASEAGLHWSTEGHTAADVVLYGYANKDALRAMKDLIGRNINNNDIPLYIEEVLGLSLADTTRALRKDGVDWVGRRDELHLVKRAGKARARGHDH
;
A
#
# COMPACT_ATOMS: atom_id res chain seq x y z
N MET A 1 11.82 -25.93 -19.84
CA MET A 1 10.42 -25.72 -20.25
C MET A 1 10.08 -24.29 -19.83
N LEU A 2 10.12 -23.35 -20.77
CA LEU A 2 9.87 -21.93 -20.50
C LEU A 2 8.43 -21.77 -20.03
N VAL A 3 8.25 -21.31 -18.80
CA VAL A 3 6.95 -20.88 -18.26
C VAL A 3 6.38 -19.87 -19.26
N GLY A 4 5.18 -20.16 -19.77
CA GLY A 4 4.53 -19.33 -20.77
C GLY A 4 4.53 -17.86 -20.34
N CYS A 5 4.93 -16.99 -21.26
CA CYS A 5 4.97 -15.55 -21.07
C CYS A 5 3.63 -15.08 -20.48
N ASN A 6 3.63 -14.66 -19.22
CA ASN A 6 2.49 -14.00 -18.59
C ASN A 6 2.30 -12.65 -19.26
N ARG A 7 1.46 -12.61 -20.29
CA ARG A 7 1.16 -11.36 -20.97
C ARG A 7 0.14 -10.59 -20.14
N LEU A 8 0.44 -9.32 -19.89
CA LEU A 8 -0.51 -8.35 -19.33
C LEU A 8 -1.81 -8.26 -20.16
N SER A 9 -1.77 -8.65 -21.44
CA SER A 9 -2.95 -8.75 -22.32
C SER A 9 -4.05 -9.67 -21.81
N ASP A 10 -3.71 -10.62 -20.93
CA ASP A 10 -4.66 -11.60 -20.41
C ASP A 10 -5.41 -11.07 -19.18
N LEU A 11 -5.02 -9.90 -18.66
CA LEU A 11 -5.65 -9.26 -17.50
C LEU A 11 -6.77 -8.31 -17.94
N VAL A 12 -7.66 -8.02 -16.98
CA VAL A 12 -8.41 -6.76 -16.97
C VAL A 12 -7.47 -5.70 -16.45
N ILE A 13 -7.31 -4.61 -17.19
CA ILE A 13 -6.55 -3.45 -16.76
C ILE A 13 -7.50 -2.26 -16.73
N GLY A 14 -7.69 -1.70 -15.53
CA GLY A 14 -8.47 -0.50 -15.29
C GLY A 14 -7.67 0.50 -14.45
N THR A 15 -8.33 1.58 -14.04
CA THR A 15 -7.74 2.60 -13.17
C THR A 15 -8.72 2.94 -12.05
N VAL A 16 -8.23 3.20 -10.85
CA VAL A 16 -9.05 3.43 -9.66
C VAL A 16 -8.70 4.80 -9.07
N ARG A 17 -9.72 5.63 -8.92
CA ARG A 17 -9.66 6.86 -8.13
C ARG A 17 -9.75 6.49 -6.65
N THR A 18 -8.81 6.97 -5.85
CA THR A 18 -8.64 6.54 -4.45
C THR A 18 -9.07 7.59 -3.41
N GLN A 19 -9.58 8.74 -3.87
CA GLN A 19 -10.01 9.86 -3.01
C GLN A 19 -10.94 9.44 -1.86
N SER A 20 -10.84 10.12 -0.71
CA SER A 20 -11.79 9.99 0.39
C SER A 20 -13.02 10.88 0.14
N SER A 21 -14.01 10.84 1.03
CA SER A 21 -15.19 11.73 0.94
C SER A 21 -14.85 13.21 1.14
N ASP A 22 -13.71 13.53 1.74
CA ASP A 22 -13.28 14.89 2.11
C ASP A 22 -11.92 15.34 1.54
N SER A 23 -11.23 14.50 0.77
CA SER A 23 -9.90 14.79 0.22
C SER A 23 -9.61 14.06 -1.10
N LEU A 24 -9.00 14.77 -2.05
CA LEU A 24 -8.47 14.19 -3.30
C LEU A 24 -7.26 13.28 -3.05
N VAL A 25 -6.48 13.57 -2.00
CA VAL A 25 -5.36 12.74 -1.54
C VAL A 25 -5.83 11.97 -0.32
N THR A 26 -6.01 10.66 -0.46
CA THR A 26 -6.53 9.79 0.60
C THR A 26 -5.43 9.36 1.56
N ASP A 27 -5.82 8.83 2.72
CA ASP A 27 -4.94 8.04 3.59
C ASP A 27 -5.31 6.55 3.52
N SER A 28 -4.40 5.67 3.92
CA SER A 28 -4.61 4.23 3.83
C SER A 28 -5.86 3.74 4.56
N ALA A 29 -6.29 4.36 5.67
CA ALA A 29 -7.49 3.93 6.39
C ALA A 29 -8.77 4.27 5.62
N SER A 30 -8.84 5.50 5.09
CA SER A 30 -9.93 5.96 4.22
C SER A 30 -10.05 5.12 2.96
N SER A 31 -8.93 4.88 2.27
CA SER A 31 -8.91 4.06 1.07
C SER A 31 -9.27 2.60 1.38
N ALA A 32 -8.68 2.00 2.41
CA ALA A 32 -8.99 0.63 2.79
C ALA A 32 -10.46 0.45 3.22
N THR A 33 -11.06 1.43 3.91
CA THR A 33 -12.50 1.41 4.20
C THR A 33 -13.33 1.41 2.92
N ALA A 34 -12.96 2.20 1.92
CA ALA A 34 -13.64 2.17 0.63
C ALA A 34 -13.48 0.82 -0.09
N PHE A 35 -12.27 0.26 -0.12
CA PHE A 35 -11.96 -1.06 -0.71
C PHE A 35 -12.59 -2.25 0.06
N ALA A 36 -12.94 -2.11 1.33
CA ALA A 36 -13.60 -3.16 2.11
C ALA A 36 -15.11 -3.02 2.14
N CYS A 37 -15.62 -1.81 2.30
CA CYS A 37 -17.00 -1.56 2.72
C CYS A 37 -17.86 -0.92 1.63
N GLY A 38 -17.28 -0.57 0.48
CA GLY A 38 -17.99 0.11 -0.61
C GLY A 38 -18.44 1.52 -0.24
N ASN A 39 -17.86 2.09 0.82
CA ASN A 39 -18.22 3.39 1.34
C ASN A 39 -17.00 4.29 1.40
N ALA A 40 -17.03 5.39 0.64
CA ALA A 40 -16.05 6.44 0.81
C ALA A 40 -16.26 7.06 2.19
N SER A 41 -15.23 7.00 3.03
CA SER A 41 -15.23 7.71 4.30
C SER A 41 -13.97 8.53 4.41
N GLY A 42 -14.14 9.74 4.91
CA GLY A 42 -13.10 10.72 5.12
C GLY A 42 -13.03 11.14 6.57
N GLY A 43 -12.10 12.03 6.86
CA GLY A 43 -11.98 12.65 8.16
C GLY A 43 -10.60 12.52 8.78
N ARG A 44 -10.24 13.54 9.55
CA ARG A 44 -8.92 13.73 10.16
C ARG A 44 -8.47 12.61 11.11
N LEU A 45 -9.28 11.56 11.35
CA LEU A 45 -9.03 10.53 12.34
C LEU A 45 -8.72 9.14 11.76
N GLY A 46 -8.71 8.96 10.43
CA GLY A 46 -8.49 7.67 9.78
C GLY A 46 -9.69 6.74 10.02
N PRO A 47 -10.73 6.79 9.18
CA PRO A 47 -11.89 5.93 9.33
C PRO A 47 -11.49 4.47 9.07
N ILE A 48 -11.83 3.59 10.00
CA ILE A 48 -11.63 2.14 9.87
C ILE A 48 -13.01 1.50 9.99
N GLY A 49 -13.58 1.07 8.86
CA GLY A 49 -14.89 0.39 8.85
C GLY A 49 -16.04 1.23 9.40
N VAL A 50 -16.01 2.55 9.17
CA VAL A 50 -17.06 3.50 9.58
C VAL A 50 -17.44 4.41 8.41
N ASP A 51 -18.64 5.00 8.45
CA ASP A 51 -19.04 6.08 7.56
C ASP A 51 -18.57 7.46 8.06
N ASP A 52 -18.88 8.52 7.32
CA ASP A 52 -18.52 9.91 7.66
C ASP A 52 -19.10 10.40 8.98
N ASN A 53 -20.15 9.74 9.49
CA ASN A 53 -20.73 10.03 10.81
C ASN A 53 -20.03 9.23 11.93
N GLY A 54 -19.04 8.41 11.58
CA GLY A 54 -18.35 7.49 12.48
C GLY A 54 -19.18 6.26 12.83
N ILE A 55 -20.25 5.96 12.07
CA ILE A 55 -21.11 4.81 12.33
C ILE A 55 -20.54 3.58 11.59
N PRO A 56 -20.41 2.42 12.24
CA PRO A 56 -19.85 1.22 11.62
C PRO A 56 -20.51 0.84 10.30
N VAL A 57 -19.71 0.45 9.32
CA VAL A 57 -20.14 -0.15 8.05
C VAL A 57 -19.48 -1.51 7.90
N ALA A 58 -20.22 -2.48 7.36
CA ALA A 58 -19.70 -3.82 7.19
C ALA A 58 -18.72 -3.88 6.00
N SER A 59 -17.72 -4.74 6.14
CA SER A 59 -16.76 -5.10 5.12
C SER A 59 -17.22 -6.32 4.31
N ILE A 60 -16.62 -6.50 3.14
CA ILE A 60 -16.88 -7.64 2.27
C ILE A 60 -16.49 -8.98 2.94
N LEU A 61 -15.48 -8.98 3.82
CA LEU A 61 -15.12 -10.17 4.60
C LEU A 61 -16.19 -10.50 5.65
N GLU A 62 -16.82 -9.51 6.28
CA GLU A 62 -17.93 -9.76 7.20
C GLU A 62 -19.15 -10.30 6.46
N ALA A 63 -19.47 -9.73 5.30
CA ALA A 63 -20.55 -10.21 4.45
C ALA A 63 -20.29 -11.66 4.00
N ALA A 64 -19.08 -11.96 3.54
CA ALA A 64 -18.67 -13.30 3.14
C ALA A 64 -18.78 -14.29 4.31
N HIS A 65 -18.29 -13.91 5.51
CA HIS A 65 -18.36 -14.75 6.70
C HIS A 65 -19.81 -15.07 7.10
N LEU A 66 -20.70 -14.07 7.08
CA LEU A 66 -22.11 -14.25 7.42
C LEU A 66 -22.86 -15.10 6.39
N SER A 67 -22.41 -15.07 5.13
CA SER A 67 -22.88 -15.99 4.09
C SER A 67 -22.26 -17.40 4.17
N GLY A 68 -21.46 -17.69 5.19
CA GLY A 68 -20.86 -19.01 5.41
C GLY A 68 -19.58 -19.28 4.61
N LEU A 69 -19.03 -18.27 3.92
CA LEU A 69 -17.76 -18.38 3.21
C LEU A 69 -16.58 -18.34 4.19
N ARG A 70 -15.50 -19.02 3.81
CA ARG A 70 -14.22 -18.93 4.54
C ARG A 70 -13.52 -17.65 4.14
N THR A 71 -13.02 -16.92 5.14
CA THR A 71 -12.30 -15.66 4.95
C THR A 71 -10.89 -15.76 5.49
N GLY A 72 -9.97 -14.99 4.90
CA GLY A 72 -8.57 -14.96 5.30
C GLY A 72 -7.93 -13.61 4.99
N LEU A 73 -6.94 -13.22 5.79
CA LEU A 73 -6.19 -11.99 5.66
C LEU A 73 -4.71 -12.30 5.80
N VAL A 74 -3.92 -11.91 4.81
CA VAL A 74 -2.47 -12.12 4.76
C VAL A 74 -1.84 -10.76 4.52
N VAL A 75 -0.88 -10.37 5.37
CA VAL A 75 -0.19 -9.08 5.29
C VAL A 75 1.30 -9.24 5.63
N THR A 76 2.14 -8.38 5.04
CA THR A 76 3.56 -8.26 5.40
C THR A 76 3.79 -7.19 6.48
N THR A 77 2.79 -6.33 6.70
CA THR A 77 2.77 -5.32 7.77
C THR A 77 2.18 -5.89 9.06
N ARG A 78 2.05 -5.06 10.10
CA ARG A 78 1.33 -5.47 11.32
C ARG A 78 -0.14 -5.69 10.98
N LEU A 79 -0.75 -6.74 11.54
CA LEU A 79 -2.19 -7.00 11.39
C LEU A 79 -3.07 -5.81 11.79
N SER A 80 -2.60 -4.96 12.72
CA SER A 80 -3.31 -3.75 13.14
C SER A 80 -3.00 -2.49 12.30
N HIS A 81 -2.28 -2.63 11.19
CA HIS A 81 -2.04 -1.51 10.26
C HIS A 81 -3.35 -1.14 9.55
N ALA A 82 -3.44 0.08 8.99
CA ALA A 82 -4.70 0.63 8.49
C ALA A 82 -5.42 -0.32 7.50
N THR A 83 -4.70 -0.85 6.51
CA THR A 83 -5.24 -1.74 5.50
C THR A 83 -5.79 -3.06 6.10
N PRO A 84 -5.00 -3.90 6.81
CA PRO A 84 -5.57 -5.09 7.45
C PRO A 84 -6.62 -4.79 8.54
N ALA A 85 -6.51 -3.66 9.24
CA ALA A 85 -7.49 -3.25 10.26
C ALA A 85 -8.87 -2.92 9.66
N CYS A 86 -8.92 -2.43 8.41
CA CYS A 86 -10.16 -2.24 7.66
C CYS A 86 -10.75 -3.56 7.12
N LYS A 87 -10.12 -4.72 7.40
CA LYS A 87 -10.54 -6.04 6.91
C LYS A 87 -10.53 -6.11 5.38
N THR A 88 -9.70 -5.32 4.71
CA THR A 88 -9.32 -5.56 3.32
C THR A 88 -8.25 -6.64 3.28
N VAL A 89 -8.27 -7.49 2.26
CA VAL A 89 -7.09 -8.30 1.92
C VAL A 89 -6.05 -7.34 1.37
N ASP A 90 -4.99 -7.12 2.14
CA ASP A 90 -3.90 -6.22 1.77
C ASP A 90 -2.76 -7.01 1.10
N TYR A 91 -2.57 -6.79 -0.20
CA TYR A 91 -1.30 -7.06 -0.88
C TYR A 91 -0.56 -5.73 -1.17
N VAL A 92 -0.41 -4.84 -0.18
CA VAL A 92 0.56 -3.73 -0.24
C VAL A 92 1.96 -4.32 -0.06
N LEU A 93 2.55 -4.70 -1.19
CA LEU A 93 3.95 -5.09 -1.29
C LEU A 93 4.82 -3.87 -1.56
N ASN A 94 5.22 -3.12 -0.53
CA ASN A 94 6.18 -2.02 -0.68
C ASN A 94 7.44 -2.46 -1.48
N GLY A 95 7.80 -1.68 -2.51
CA GLY A 95 9.16 -1.56 -3.07
C GLY A 95 9.74 -2.67 -3.95
N TYR A 96 9.17 -3.88 -4.01
CA TYR A 96 9.74 -5.03 -4.77
C TYR A 96 8.85 -5.51 -5.93
N PHE A 97 8.18 -4.56 -6.58
CA PHE A 97 6.94 -4.82 -7.31
C PHE A 97 7.07 -5.75 -8.53
N ILE A 98 8.11 -5.70 -9.37
CA ILE A 98 7.98 -6.34 -10.70
C ILE A 98 8.27 -7.86 -10.73
N MET A 99 9.14 -8.39 -9.86
CA MET A 99 9.55 -9.81 -9.95
C MET A 99 8.77 -10.76 -9.02
N ILE A 100 8.42 -10.31 -7.81
CA ILE A 100 7.60 -11.10 -6.88
C ILE A 100 6.17 -11.18 -7.41
N GLU A 101 5.65 -10.07 -7.93
CA GLU A 101 4.33 -10.03 -8.57
C GLU A 101 4.29 -10.97 -9.78
N ALA A 102 5.30 -11.02 -10.64
CA ALA A 102 5.26 -11.89 -11.82
C ALA A 102 5.16 -13.40 -11.47
N SER A 103 5.88 -13.86 -10.44
CA SER A 103 5.85 -15.27 -10.03
C SER A 103 4.59 -15.61 -9.21
N LEU A 104 4.16 -14.71 -8.32
CA LEU A 104 2.93 -14.86 -7.56
C LEU A 104 1.71 -14.80 -8.49
N LEU A 105 1.67 -13.85 -9.42
CA LEU A 105 0.64 -13.72 -10.43
C LEU A 105 0.62 -14.94 -11.34
N ALA A 106 1.78 -15.49 -11.73
CA ALA A 106 1.83 -16.75 -12.47
C ALA A 106 1.12 -17.89 -11.72
N TYR A 107 1.44 -18.04 -10.43
CA TYR A 107 0.84 -19.04 -9.57
C TYR A 107 -0.68 -18.82 -9.40
N ILE A 108 -1.10 -17.59 -9.13
CA ILE A 108 -2.52 -17.23 -8.96
C ILE A 108 -3.29 -17.47 -10.27
N LYS A 109 -2.72 -17.10 -11.43
CA LYS A 109 -3.32 -17.36 -12.73
C LYS A 109 -3.51 -18.86 -12.97
N GLN A 110 -2.48 -19.67 -12.70
CA GLN A 110 -2.58 -21.12 -12.83
C GLN A 110 -3.63 -21.71 -11.88
N TYR A 111 -3.74 -21.17 -10.66
CA TYR A 111 -4.79 -21.55 -9.72
C TYR A 111 -6.18 -21.21 -10.29
N ILE A 112 -6.40 -19.98 -10.77
CA ILE A 112 -7.67 -19.54 -11.35
C ILE A 112 -8.05 -20.34 -12.61
N ASP A 113 -7.08 -20.64 -13.47
CA ASP A 113 -7.31 -21.45 -14.68
C ASP A 113 -7.80 -22.88 -14.34
N SER A 114 -7.45 -23.39 -13.16
CA SER A 114 -7.93 -24.69 -12.64
C SER A 114 -9.12 -24.59 -11.70
N HIS A 115 -9.49 -23.39 -11.26
CA HIS A 115 -10.59 -23.09 -10.34
C HIS A 115 -11.42 -21.92 -10.92
N PRO A 116 -12.28 -22.20 -11.92
CA PRO A 116 -12.94 -21.17 -12.72
C PRO A 116 -13.90 -20.28 -11.92
N ASP A 117 -14.28 -20.66 -10.71
CA ASP A 117 -15.05 -19.88 -9.74
C ASP A 117 -14.21 -18.88 -8.93
N THR A 118 -12.92 -18.74 -9.26
CA THR A 118 -11.98 -17.85 -8.54
C THR A 118 -11.65 -16.61 -9.37
N HIS A 119 -11.73 -15.44 -8.73
CA HIS A 119 -11.37 -14.15 -9.31
C HIS A 119 -10.20 -13.53 -8.53
N LEU A 120 -9.31 -12.83 -9.23
CA LEU A 120 -8.26 -11.99 -8.67
C LEU A 120 -8.58 -10.53 -8.95
N LEU A 121 -8.41 -9.69 -7.94
CA LEU A 121 -8.36 -8.24 -8.04
C LEU A 121 -7.10 -7.75 -7.31
N SER A 122 -6.38 -6.82 -7.91
CA SER A 122 -5.20 -6.19 -7.31
C SER A 122 -5.17 -4.72 -7.69
N ALA A 123 -5.11 -3.86 -6.69
CA ALA A 123 -4.96 -2.42 -6.83
C ALA A 123 -4.21 -1.88 -5.59
N ALA A 124 -3.52 -0.75 -5.75
CA ALA A 124 -2.94 -0.04 -4.62
C ALA A 124 -4.01 0.78 -3.88
N ASP A 125 -3.77 1.11 -2.61
CA ASP A 125 -4.64 1.99 -1.84
C ASP A 125 -4.49 3.46 -2.25
N HIS A 126 -3.29 3.88 -2.65
CA HIS A 126 -2.95 5.15 -3.29
C HIS A 126 -1.53 5.12 -3.86
N GLU A 127 -1.13 6.16 -4.62
CA GLU A 127 0.27 6.41 -4.95
C GLU A 127 0.98 7.12 -3.79
N CYS A 128 2.29 6.89 -3.64
CA CYS A 128 3.10 7.53 -2.60
C CYS A 128 4.43 8.04 -3.15
N GLY A 129 4.77 9.28 -2.80
CA GLY A 129 6.03 9.94 -3.11
C GLY A 129 6.01 10.77 -4.41
N GLY A 130 5.02 10.55 -5.28
CA GLY A 130 4.95 11.17 -6.59
C GLY A 130 6.23 10.90 -7.38
N LEU A 131 6.53 9.61 -7.55
CA LEU A 131 7.73 9.11 -8.23
C LEU A 131 7.72 9.54 -9.70
N THR A 132 8.82 10.09 -10.17
CA THR A 132 9.02 10.41 -11.58
C THR A 132 10.32 9.80 -12.11
N LEU A 133 10.30 9.47 -13.40
CA LEU A 133 11.45 8.98 -14.15
C LEU A 133 11.91 10.09 -15.10
N GLU A 134 13.18 10.47 -15.04
CA GLU A 134 13.77 11.40 -16.00
C GLU A 134 14.27 10.69 -17.26
N ASP A 135 14.51 11.47 -18.30
CA ASP A 135 15.19 10.99 -19.51
C ASP A 135 16.55 10.40 -19.13
N GLY A 136 16.77 9.14 -19.52
CA GLY A 136 17.98 8.41 -19.15
C GLY A 136 17.91 7.61 -17.86
N TYR A 137 16.71 7.42 -17.27
CA TYR A 137 16.47 6.49 -16.16
C TYR A 137 17.26 5.18 -16.34
N ASN A 138 18.10 4.84 -15.35
CA ASN A 138 18.98 3.70 -15.38
C ASN A 138 18.71 2.76 -14.19
N PRO A 139 17.93 1.68 -14.38
CA PRO A 139 17.63 0.74 -13.31
C PRO A 139 18.86 -0.03 -12.81
N THR A 140 19.96 -0.05 -13.58
CA THR A 140 21.20 -0.74 -13.18
C THR A 140 21.84 -0.10 -11.94
N ALA A 141 21.68 1.22 -11.78
CA ALA A 141 22.19 1.94 -10.61
C ALA A 141 21.58 1.42 -9.29
N LEU A 142 20.35 0.90 -9.34
CA LEU A 142 19.64 0.38 -8.17
C LEU A 142 20.06 -1.05 -7.78
N GLN A 143 20.75 -1.77 -8.67
CA GLN A 143 21.11 -3.18 -8.45
C GLN A 143 22.10 -3.38 -7.28
N GLY A 144 22.86 -2.32 -6.95
CA GLY A 144 23.80 -2.35 -5.83
C GLY A 144 23.13 -2.41 -4.47
N ALA A 145 21.89 -1.95 -4.35
CA ALA A 145 21.15 -1.92 -3.09
C ALA A 145 20.64 -3.32 -2.69
N ASN A 146 21.15 -3.84 -1.57
CA ASN A 146 20.77 -5.14 -1.01
C ASN A 146 20.08 -5.05 0.37
N HIS A 147 19.90 -3.83 0.89
CA HIS A 147 19.18 -3.53 2.13
C HIS A 147 18.36 -2.25 1.95
N THR A 148 17.46 -1.95 2.89
CA THR A 148 16.67 -0.70 2.88
C THR A 148 17.43 0.45 3.52
N PHE A 149 17.05 1.71 3.28
CA PHE A 149 17.76 2.85 3.87
C PHE A 149 17.48 3.04 5.37
N GLU A 150 16.41 2.45 5.89
CA GLU A 150 16.15 2.34 7.34
C GLU A 150 17.16 1.43 8.02
N TYR A 151 17.59 0.35 7.33
CA TYR A 151 18.68 -0.51 7.81
C TYR A 151 20.01 0.26 7.90
N LEU A 152 20.32 1.08 6.88
CA LEU A 152 21.46 2.02 6.93
C LEU A 152 21.32 2.96 8.13
N GLY A 153 20.15 3.58 8.32
CA GLY A 153 19.89 4.48 9.43
C GLY A 153 20.09 3.81 10.80
N GLN A 154 19.63 2.56 10.96
CA GLN A 154 19.81 1.79 12.19
C GLN A 154 21.29 1.49 12.46
N LEU A 155 22.01 0.93 11.49
CA LEU A 155 23.45 0.65 11.62
C LEU A 155 24.24 1.93 11.89
N PHE A 156 23.90 3.02 11.20
CA PHE A 156 24.48 4.33 11.41
C PHE A 156 24.25 4.76 12.85
N GLY A 157 23.02 4.70 13.38
CA GLY A 157 22.67 5.10 14.74
C GLY A 157 23.42 4.34 15.83
N ASP A 158 23.53 3.02 15.67
CA ASP A 158 24.15 2.12 16.65
C ASP A 158 25.67 2.29 16.75
N TYR A 159 26.34 2.61 15.64
CA TYR A 159 27.80 2.74 15.59
C TYR A 159 28.33 3.89 16.48
N LYS A 160 29.37 3.66 17.29
CA LYS A 160 29.91 4.69 18.22
C LYS A 160 31.23 5.33 17.77
N GLY A 161 31.82 4.85 16.69
CA GLY A 161 33.09 5.37 16.15
C GLY A 161 32.90 6.59 15.23
N ASN A 162 33.86 6.80 14.34
CA ASN A 162 33.79 7.87 13.34
C ASN A 162 32.64 7.62 12.34
N LYS A 163 31.52 8.31 12.54
CA LYS A 163 30.28 8.19 11.76
C LYS A 163 30.49 8.53 10.27
N GLY A 164 31.29 9.55 9.96
CA GLY A 164 31.55 9.97 8.58
C GLY A 164 32.34 8.91 7.80
N ALA A 165 33.42 8.40 8.40
CA ALA A 165 34.19 7.30 7.80
C ALA A 165 33.34 6.02 7.68
N TYR A 166 32.52 5.71 8.69
CA TYR A 166 31.64 4.55 8.64
C TYR A 166 30.57 4.66 7.54
N LEU A 167 29.96 5.83 7.38
CA LEU A 167 29.00 6.09 6.32
C LEU A 167 29.65 5.91 4.93
N LYS A 168 30.82 6.53 4.72
CA LYS A 168 31.56 6.49 3.45
C LYS A 168 32.11 5.11 3.11
N ASP A 169 32.81 4.48 4.05
CA ASP A 169 33.66 3.32 3.75
C ASP A 169 32.91 1.98 3.94
N LYS A 170 31.74 2.00 4.58
CA LYS A 170 30.97 0.79 4.91
C LYS A 170 29.53 0.85 4.48
N LEU A 171 28.78 1.89 4.87
CA LEU A 171 27.33 1.90 4.67
C LEU A 171 26.93 2.20 3.22
N LEU A 172 27.38 3.33 2.65
CA LEU A 172 27.01 3.72 1.28
C LEU A 172 27.45 2.70 0.20
N PRO A 173 28.62 2.04 0.31
CA PRO A 173 28.99 0.97 -0.62
C PRO A 173 28.02 -0.22 -0.67
N MET A 174 27.24 -0.49 0.39
CA MET A 174 26.19 -1.53 0.39
C MET A 174 25.02 -1.20 -0.55
N TYR A 175 24.96 0.04 -1.05
CA TYR A 175 23.92 0.54 -1.96
C TYR A 175 24.47 0.85 -3.34
N GLY A 176 25.74 0.52 -3.63
CA GLY A 176 26.42 0.86 -4.87
C GLY A 176 26.95 2.31 -4.93
N LEU A 177 26.81 3.08 -3.85
CA LEU A 177 27.30 4.46 -3.75
C LEU A 177 28.77 4.47 -3.33
N LEU A 178 29.68 4.34 -4.31
CA LEU A 178 31.12 4.14 -4.08
C LEU A 178 31.92 5.45 -3.97
N ASP A 179 31.55 6.46 -4.76
CA ASP A 179 32.35 7.69 -4.94
C ASP A 179 31.61 8.95 -4.46
N VAL A 180 31.04 8.89 -3.25
CA VAL A 180 30.34 10.04 -2.66
C VAL A 180 31.34 11.07 -2.14
N SER A 181 31.16 12.33 -2.54
CA SER A 181 32.03 13.45 -2.16
C SER A 181 32.05 13.68 -0.66
N SER A 182 33.16 14.22 -0.14
CA SER A 182 33.28 14.55 1.29
C SER A 182 32.19 15.52 1.75
N ASP A 183 31.84 16.51 0.93
CA ASP A 183 30.77 17.47 1.22
C ASP A 183 29.41 16.77 1.39
N ASN A 184 29.09 15.80 0.53
CA ASN A 184 27.87 14.99 0.65
C ASN A 184 27.89 14.11 1.90
N ILE A 185 29.04 13.52 2.26
CA ILE A 185 29.18 12.76 3.50
C ILE A 185 28.93 13.64 4.72
N GLU A 186 29.52 14.84 4.76
CA GLU A 186 29.33 15.79 5.85
C GLU A 186 27.87 16.24 5.95
N ALA A 187 27.22 16.53 4.82
CA ALA A 187 25.81 16.88 4.77
C ALA A 187 24.91 15.76 5.31
N LEU A 188 25.13 14.51 4.91
CA LEU A 188 24.37 13.36 5.39
C LEU A 188 24.55 13.14 6.90
N VAL A 189 25.78 13.25 7.41
CA VAL A 189 26.05 13.16 8.85
C VAL A 189 25.34 14.28 9.60
N LYS A 190 25.35 15.50 9.07
CA LYS A 190 24.65 16.64 9.66
C LYS A 190 23.13 16.43 9.68
N ILE A 191 22.53 15.92 8.60
CA ILE A 191 21.10 15.56 8.54
C ILE A 191 20.77 14.56 9.65
N ALA A 192 21.60 13.53 9.83
CA ALA A 192 21.39 12.54 10.89
C ALA A 192 21.43 13.16 12.30
N GLN A 193 22.32 14.14 12.53
CA GLN A 193 22.45 14.84 13.81
C GLN A 193 21.27 15.77 14.10
N ASP A 194 20.82 16.51 13.08
CA ASP A 194 19.77 17.52 13.24
C ASP A 194 18.36 16.91 13.25
N ARG A 195 18.13 15.90 12.40
CA ARG A 195 16.80 15.38 12.06
C ARG A 195 16.63 13.89 12.36
N GLY A 196 17.70 13.21 12.80
CA GLY A 196 17.67 11.78 13.14
C GLY A 196 17.95 10.85 11.96
N VAL A 197 18.02 9.56 12.27
CA VAL A 197 18.47 8.52 11.31
C VAL A 197 17.44 8.20 10.22
N GLY A 198 16.16 8.49 10.42
CA GLY A 198 15.14 8.38 9.37
C GLY A 198 15.40 9.38 8.24
N ALA A 199 15.62 10.65 8.61
CA ALA A 199 15.98 11.70 7.65
C ALA A 199 17.30 11.42 6.92
N LEU A 200 18.27 10.76 7.59
CA LEU A 200 19.47 10.26 6.93
C LEU A 200 19.13 9.21 5.87
N GLY A 201 18.26 8.26 6.19
CA GLY A 201 17.80 7.21 5.26
C GLY A 201 17.17 7.82 4.00
N VAL A 202 16.22 8.75 4.17
CA VAL A 202 15.60 9.49 3.05
C VAL A 202 16.64 10.22 2.21
N ALA A 203 17.58 10.93 2.84
CA ALA A 203 18.60 11.70 2.13
C ALA A 203 19.58 10.79 1.34
N ALA A 204 20.00 9.67 1.93
CA ALA A 204 20.85 8.68 1.25
C ALA A 204 20.09 7.97 0.12
N GLY A 205 18.80 7.71 0.31
CA GLY A 205 17.90 7.18 -0.73
C GLY A 205 17.77 8.13 -1.91
N ASN A 206 17.59 9.43 -1.65
CA ASN A 206 17.53 10.45 -2.70
C ASN A 206 18.86 10.59 -3.47
N LEU A 207 20.00 10.36 -2.81
CA LEU A 207 21.29 10.33 -3.49
C LEU A 207 21.36 9.17 -4.50
N LEU A 208 20.96 7.95 -4.11
CA LEU A 208 20.87 6.82 -5.02
C LEU A 208 19.81 7.02 -6.12
N ALA A 209 18.66 7.59 -5.75
CA ALA A 209 17.57 7.88 -6.69
C ALA A 209 18.06 8.81 -7.81
N SER A 210 18.80 9.87 -7.46
CA SER A 210 19.37 10.79 -8.43
C SER A 210 20.35 10.12 -9.39
N GLU A 211 21.19 9.19 -8.93
CA GLU A 211 22.10 8.40 -9.79
C GLU A 211 21.33 7.50 -10.78
N ALA A 212 20.13 7.07 -10.40
CA ALA A 212 19.25 6.26 -11.23
C ALA A 212 18.35 7.09 -12.17
N GLY A 213 18.31 8.42 -12.05
CA GLY A 213 17.34 9.28 -12.75
C GLY A 213 15.91 9.17 -12.18
N LEU A 214 15.80 8.90 -10.88
CA LEU A 214 14.55 8.86 -10.11
C LEU A 214 14.41 10.12 -9.26
N HIS A 215 13.20 10.68 -9.24
CA HIS A 215 12.87 11.83 -8.40
C HIS A 215 11.54 11.65 -7.70
N TRP A 216 11.37 12.38 -6.60
CA TRP A 216 10.18 12.37 -5.78
C TRP A 216 9.67 13.80 -5.66
N SER A 217 8.38 13.99 -5.89
CA SER A 217 7.75 15.32 -5.78
C SER A 217 7.27 15.63 -4.36
N THR A 218 7.13 14.61 -3.51
CA THR A 218 6.63 14.71 -2.13
C THR A 218 7.15 13.55 -1.27
N GLU A 219 7.12 13.71 0.05
CA GLU A 219 7.32 12.60 1.01
C GLU A 219 5.97 11.94 1.40
N GLY A 220 4.85 12.45 0.88
CA GLY A 220 3.50 11.99 1.20
C GLY A 220 2.79 11.30 0.04
N HIS A 221 1.49 11.06 0.20
CA HIS A 221 0.66 10.45 -0.83
C HIS A 221 0.38 11.43 -1.97
N THR A 222 0.02 10.91 -3.15
CA THR A 222 -0.52 11.73 -4.24
C THR A 222 -1.90 11.26 -4.68
N ALA A 223 -2.58 12.11 -5.45
CA ALA A 223 -3.93 11.84 -5.98
C ALA A 223 -3.89 11.12 -7.34
N ALA A 224 -2.76 10.49 -7.70
CA ALA A 224 -2.68 9.73 -8.94
C ALA A 224 -3.62 8.53 -8.88
N ASP A 225 -4.37 8.32 -9.95
CA ASP A 225 -5.16 7.09 -10.12
C ASP A 225 -4.23 5.88 -10.13
N VAL A 226 -4.62 4.83 -9.42
CA VAL A 226 -3.83 3.59 -9.33
C VAL A 226 -4.33 2.58 -10.36
N VAL A 227 -3.45 1.67 -10.78
CA VAL A 227 -3.83 0.61 -11.72
C VAL A 227 -4.61 -0.48 -10.99
N LEU A 228 -5.69 -0.95 -11.63
CA LEU A 228 -6.41 -2.15 -11.24
C LEU A 228 -6.07 -3.29 -12.19
N TYR A 229 -5.58 -4.38 -11.64
CA TYR A 229 -5.40 -5.65 -12.32
C TYR A 229 -6.49 -6.63 -11.88
N GLY A 230 -7.20 -7.18 -12.85
CA GLY A 230 -8.18 -8.24 -12.64
C GLY A 230 -7.84 -9.49 -13.43
N TYR A 231 -8.11 -10.67 -12.87
CA TYR A 231 -8.02 -11.93 -13.60
C TYR A 231 -9.13 -12.89 -13.16
N ALA A 232 -9.70 -13.60 -14.13
CA ALA A 232 -10.72 -14.62 -13.93
C ALA A 232 -10.70 -15.56 -15.15
N ASN A 233 -11.50 -16.63 -15.10
CA ASN A 233 -11.73 -17.48 -16.28
C ASN A 233 -12.29 -16.65 -17.46
N LYS A 234 -12.25 -17.17 -18.69
CA LYS A 234 -12.64 -16.42 -19.90
C LYS A 234 -14.03 -15.77 -19.86
N ASP A 235 -15.03 -16.47 -19.33
CA ASP A 235 -16.41 -15.98 -19.30
C ASP A 235 -16.56 -14.88 -18.24
N ALA A 236 -16.04 -15.11 -17.04
CA ALA A 236 -16.03 -14.14 -15.94
C ALA A 236 -15.13 -12.93 -16.24
N LEU A 237 -14.04 -13.11 -16.98
CA LEU A 237 -13.10 -12.06 -17.36
C LEU A 237 -13.79 -11.03 -18.26
N ARG A 238 -14.70 -11.45 -19.14
CA ARG A 238 -15.47 -10.51 -19.98
C ARG A 238 -16.39 -9.66 -19.12
N ALA A 239 -17.16 -10.26 -18.21
CA ALA A 239 -18.01 -9.52 -17.29
C ALA A 239 -17.20 -8.56 -16.39
N MET A 240 -16.05 -9.03 -15.90
CA MET A 240 -15.11 -8.21 -15.13
C MET A 240 -14.64 -6.99 -15.92
N LYS A 241 -14.29 -7.14 -17.21
CA LYS A 241 -13.92 -6.01 -18.08
C LYS A 241 -15.05 -4.99 -18.22
N ASP A 242 -16.28 -5.45 -18.39
CA ASP A 242 -17.43 -4.56 -18.58
C ASP A 242 -17.77 -3.77 -17.30
N LEU A 243 -17.60 -4.38 -16.13
CA LEU A 243 -17.92 -3.78 -14.84
C LEU A 243 -16.81 -2.85 -14.32
N ILE A 244 -15.57 -3.33 -14.31
CA ILE A 244 -14.43 -2.69 -13.62
C ILE A 244 -13.21 -2.43 -14.52
N GLY A 245 -13.23 -2.83 -15.79
CA GLY A 245 -12.15 -2.58 -16.77
C GLY A 245 -12.10 -1.14 -17.31
N ARG A 246 -12.52 -0.15 -16.51
CA ARG A 246 -12.57 1.27 -16.84
C ARG A 246 -12.00 2.10 -15.70
N ASN A 247 -12.10 3.43 -15.78
CA ASN A 247 -11.86 4.28 -14.63
C ASN A 247 -13.04 4.16 -13.65
N ILE A 248 -12.77 3.67 -12.44
CA ILE A 248 -13.75 3.48 -11.36
C ILE A 248 -13.29 4.19 -10.09
N ASN A 249 -14.14 4.23 -9.08
CA ASN A 249 -13.78 4.65 -7.73
C ASN A 249 -13.45 3.41 -6.88
N ASN A 250 -12.58 3.54 -5.87
CA ASN A 250 -12.21 2.42 -4.99
C ASN A 250 -13.42 1.82 -4.24
N ASN A 251 -14.48 2.59 -4.04
CA ASN A 251 -15.73 2.10 -3.47
C ASN A 251 -16.59 1.25 -4.43
N ASP A 252 -16.29 1.23 -5.73
CA ASP A 252 -16.99 0.37 -6.71
C ASP A 252 -16.51 -1.09 -6.64
N ILE A 253 -15.30 -1.34 -6.12
CA ILE A 253 -14.70 -2.68 -6.07
C ILE A 253 -15.47 -3.63 -5.16
N PRO A 254 -15.90 -3.25 -3.94
CA PRO A 254 -16.74 -4.12 -3.13
C PRO A 254 -18.09 -4.44 -3.77
N LEU A 255 -18.66 -3.53 -4.55
CA LEU A 255 -19.92 -3.76 -5.26
C LEU A 255 -19.75 -4.87 -6.33
N TYR A 256 -18.62 -4.88 -7.02
CA TYR A 256 -18.28 -5.99 -7.92
C TYR A 256 -18.14 -7.32 -7.17
N ILE A 257 -17.50 -7.31 -5.99
CA ILE A 257 -17.35 -8.53 -5.18
C ILE A 257 -18.70 -9.01 -4.65
N GLU A 258 -19.60 -8.10 -4.24
CA GLU A 258 -20.97 -8.43 -3.88
C GLU A 258 -21.72 -9.13 -5.01
N GLU A 259 -21.63 -8.59 -6.23
CA GLU A 259 -22.27 -9.17 -7.42
C GLU A 259 -21.75 -10.58 -7.71
N VAL A 260 -20.43 -10.76 -7.70
CA VAL A 260 -19.80 -12.06 -8.02
C VAL A 260 -20.10 -13.12 -6.96
N LEU A 261 -20.08 -12.75 -5.68
CA LEU A 261 -20.25 -13.69 -4.57
C LEU A 261 -21.70 -13.80 -4.06
N GLY A 262 -22.64 -13.01 -4.61
CA GLY A 262 -24.02 -12.96 -4.16
C GLY A 262 -24.17 -12.46 -2.71
N LEU A 263 -23.37 -11.47 -2.34
CA LEU A 263 -23.35 -10.88 -0.99
C LEU A 263 -24.20 -9.59 -0.93
N SER A 264 -24.48 -9.12 0.29
CA SER A 264 -25.08 -7.80 0.52
C SER A 264 -24.43 -7.09 1.72
N LEU A 265 -23.52 -6.17 1.44
CA LEU A 265 -22.94 -5.19 2.36
C LEU A 265 -24.02 -4.34 3.00
N ALA A 266 -25.09 -4.00 2.26
CA ALA A 266 -26.20 -3.23 2.81
C ALA A 266 -26.93 -4.01 3.92
N ASP A 267 -27.24 -5.29 3.67
CA ASP A 267 -27.90 -6.16 4.65
C ASP A 267 -26.97 -6.46 5.82
N THR A 268 -25.70 -6.70 5.52
CA THR A 268 -24.66 -6.95 6.52
C THR A 268 -24.45 -5.75 7.42
N THR A 269 -24.39 -4.54 6.85
CA THR A 269 -24.28 -3.29 7.62
C THR A 269 -25.49 -3.07 8.50
N ARG A 270 -26.71 -3.38 8.00
CA ARG A 270 -27.92 -3.32 8.83
C ARG A 270 -27.88 -4.32 9.99
N ALA A 271 -27.41 -5.53 9.76
CA ALA A 271 -27.23 -6.54 10.81
C ALA A 271 -26.20 -6.06 11.84
N LEU A 272 -25.02 -5.61 11.40
CA LEU A 272 -23.97 -5.05 12.26
C LEU A 272 -24.48 -3.92 13.15
N ARG A 273 -25.23 -2.97 12.59
CA ARG A 273 -25.77 -1.82 13.33
C ARG A 273 -26.91 -2.21 14.29
N LYS A 274 -27.63 -3.31 14.01
CA LYS A 274 -28.73 -3.80 14.87
C LYS A 274 -28.22 -4.31 16.21
N ASP A 275 -27.00 -4.86 16.26
CA ASP A 275 -26.37 -5.36 17.48
C ASP A 275 -25.83 -4.23 18.39
N GLY A 276 -26.11 -2.98 18.02
CA GLY A 276 -25.75 -1.78 18.78
C GLY A 276 -24.41 -1.20 18.34
N VAL A 277 -24.34 0.14 18.32
CA VAL A 277 -23.12 0.90 18.02
C VAL A 277 -22.51 1.54 19.27
N ASP A 278 -23.01 1.18 20.45
CA ASP A 278 -22.64 1.82 21.73
C ASP A 278 -21.16 1.57 22.11
N TRP A 279 -20.56 0.49 21.61
CA TRP A 279 -19.12 0.22 21.74
C TRP A 279 -18.23 1.22 20.99
N VAL A 280 -18.79 2.00 20.05
CA VAL A 280 -18.09 3.08 19.33
C VAL A 280 -17.85 4.30 20.25
N GLY A 281 -18.37 4.28 21.48
CA GLY A 281 -18.21 5.30 22.51
C GLY A 281 -17.28 4.93 23.66
N ARG A 282 -15.96 5.01 23.46
CA ARG A 282 -15.01 5.45 24.52
C ARG A 282 -14.14 6.58 23.98
N ARG A 283 -14.80 7.68 23.63
CA ARG A 283 -14.20 8.87 23.00
C ARG A 283 -13.08 9.50 23.84
N ASP A 284 -13.15 9.39 25.16
CA ASP A 284 -12.22 10.08 26.06
C ASP A 284 -10.81 9.45 26.07
N GLU A 285 -10.70 8.14 25.83
CA GLU A 285 -9.41 7.43 25.72
C GLU A 285 -8.92 7.33 24.27
N LEU A 286 -9.83 7.40 23.28
CA LEU A 286 -9.51 7.26 21.86
C LEU A 286 -8.57 8.36 21.37
N HIS A 287 -8.66 9.58 21.91
CA HIS A 287 -7.76 10.67 21.56
C HIS A 287 -6.30 10.37 21.96
N LEU A 288 -6.08 9.69 23.09
CA LEU A 288 -4.73 9.31 23.55
C LEU A 288 -4.16 8.15 22.73
N VAL A 289 -4.97 7.13 22.46
CA VAL A 289 -4.61 6.01 21.57
C VAL A 289 -4.35 6.50 20.15
N LYS A 290 -5.14 7.45 19.63
CA LYS A 290 -4.97 8.05 18.30
C LYS A 290 -3.82 9.05 18.22
N ARG A 291 -3.48 9.76 19.31
CA ARG A 291 -2.26 10.59 19.36
C ARG A 291 -1.02 9.71 19.33
N ALA A 292 -1.05 8.56 20.01
CA ALA A 292 0.00 7.55 19.93
C ALA A 292 0.04 6.84 18.56
N GLY A 293 -1.12 6.57 17.94
CA GLY A 293 -1.26 6.01 16.60
C GLY A 293 -0.79 6.96 15.50
N LYS A 294 -1.15 8.24 15.55
CA LYS A 294 -0.62 9.29 14.65
C LYS A 294 0.85 9.59 14.88
N ALA A 295 1.34 9.53 16.12
CA ALA A 295 2.78 9.61 16.38
C ALA A 295 3.52 8.39 15.79
N ARG A 296 2.88 7.21 15.77
CA ARG A 296 3.40 6.01 15.08
C ARG A 296 3.26 6.07 13.56
N ALA A 297 2.20 6.69 13.02
CA ALA A 297 2.00 6.87 11.57
C ALA A 297 2.87 8.01 11.01
N ARG A 298 3.10 9.08 11.79
CA ARG A 298 4.13 10.10 11.51
C ARG A 298 5.56 9.63 11.80
N GLY A 299 5.69 8.48 12.45
CA GLY A 299 6.95 7.76 12.64
C GLY A 299 7.07 6.54 11.75
N HIS A 300 6.05 6.27 10.92
CA HIS A 300 6.18 5.50 9.68
C HIS A 300 6.60 6.53 8.63
N ASP A 301 7.85 6.99 8.76
CA ASP A 301 8.55 7.51 7.59
C ASP A 301 8.78 6.27 6.70
N HIS A 302 8.26 6.32 5.47
CA HIS A 302 8.73 5.46 4.39
C HIS A 302 10.16 5.84 4.00
#